data_AF-A0A4V1SRA1-F1
#
_entry.id   AF-A0A4V1SRA1-F1
#
_cell.length_a   1.000
_cell.length_b   1.000
_cell.length_c   1.000
_cell.angle_alpha   90.00
_cell.angle_beta   90.00
_cell.angle_gamma   90.00
#
_symmetry.space_group_name_H-M   'P 1'
#
loop_
_entity.id
_entity.type
_entity.pdbx_description
1 polymer ?
#
loop_
_entity_poly.entity_id
_entity_poly.type
_entity_poly.pdbx_seq_one_letter_code
_entity_poly.pdbx_strand_id
1 'polypeptide(L)' 'ARVALDDAPGVILTTNITGCPVDAVDIGDRVRVLFEEQDGIWFPLFEKVG' A
#
# COMPACT_ATOMS: atom_id res chain seq x y z
N ALA A 1 5.55 5.14 -0.26
CA ALA A 1 6.18 3.83 -0.04
C ALA A 1 6.41 3.10 -1.36
N ARG A 2 7.29 2.10 -1.36
CA ARG A 2 7.51 1.17 -2.48
C ARG A 2 6.97 -0.20 -2.08
N VAL A 3 5.88 -0.66 -2.70
CA VAL A 3 5.21 -1.91 -2.35
C VAL A 3 5.49 -2.96 -3.43
N ALA A 4 6.10 -4.07 -3.03
CA ALA A 4 6.25 -5.25 -3.90
C ALA A 4 4.96 -6.08 -3.88
N LEU A 5 4.52 -6.54 -5.04
CA LEU A 5 3.29 -7.34 -5.16
C LEU A 5 3.62 -8.84 -5.14
N ASP A 6 2.84 -9.62 -4.40
CA ASP A 6 3.06 -11.06 -4.24
C ASP A 6 2.87 -11.82 -5.57
N ASP A 7 1.77 -11.55 -6.26
CA ASP A 7 1.38 -12.24 -7.49
C ASP A 7 2.08 -11.70 -8.76
N ALA A 8 2.91 -10.66 -8.60
CA ALA A 8 3.65 -10.04 -9.69
C ALA A 8 5.11 -9.73 -9.30
N PRO A 9 5.98 -10.76 -9.26
CA PRO A 9 7.38 -10.60 -8.91
C PRO A 9 8.08 -9.55 -9.79
N GLY A 10 8.82 -8.64 -9.14
CA GLY A 10 9.53 -7.54 -9.82
C GLY A 10 8.69 -6.28 -10.05
N VAL A 11 7.37 -6.33 -9.85
CA VAL A 11 6.51 -5.14 -9.88
C VAL A 11 6.57 -4.44 -8.52
N ILE A 12 6.92 -3.15 -8.54
CA ILE A 12 7.00 -2.32 -7.34
C ILE A 12 6.19 -1.04 -7.57
N LEU A 13 5.13 -0.86 -6.78
CA LEU A 13 4.26 0.29 -6.88
C LEU A 13 4.69 1.41 -5.92
N THR A 14 4.78 2.64 -6.42
CA THR A 14 4.92 3.83 -5.59
C THR A 14 3.52 4.30 -5.18
N THR A 15 3.20 4.16 -3.90
CA THR A 15 1.88 4.50 -3.34
C THR A 15 1.99 4.78 -1.83
N ASN A 16 0.91 5.22 -1.19
CA ASN A 16 0.86 5.51 0.24
C ASN A 16 0.51 4.27 1.05
N ILE A 17 1.08 4.18 2.26
CA ILE A 17 0.56 3.31 3.33
C ILE A 17 -0.33 4.19 4.22
N THR A 18 -1.55 3.75 4.47
CA THR A 18 -2.55 4.45 5.28
C THR A 18 -3.03 3.56 6.43
N GLY A 19 -3.85 4.10 7.33
CA GLY A 19 -4.42 3.35 8.46
C GLY A 19 -3.47 3.16 9.65
N CYS A 20 -2.27 3.74 9.63
CA CYS A 20 -1.34 3.70 10.75
C CYS A 20 -0.50 4.99 10.87
N PRO A 21 0.09 5.25 12.06
CA PRO A 21 1.10 6.30 12.23
C PRO A 21 2.32 6.10 11.32
N VAL A 22 3.00 7.20 10.97
CA VAL A 22 4.16 7.19 10.06
C VAL A 22 5.38 6.46 10.63
N ASP A 23 5.47 6.39 11.96
CA ASP A 23 6.53 5.70 12.72
C ASP A 23 6.17 4.24 13.06
N ALA A 24 5.00 3.77 12.63
CA ALA A 24 4.51 2.41 12.85
C ALA A 24 4.61 1.52 11.60
N VAL A 25 5.44 1.89 10.63
CA VAL A 25 5.67 1.16 9.37
C VAL A 25 7.14 0.83 9.23
N ASP A 26 7.45 -0.44 9.02
CA ASP A 26 8.81 -0.95 8.83
C ASP A 26 8.99 -1.61 7.46
N ILE A 27 10.25 -1.69 7.00
CA ILE A 27 10.58 -2.41 5.77
C ILE A 27 10.28 -3.90 5.97
N GLY A 28 9.49 -4.48 5.06
CA GLY A 28 9.09 -5.88 5.10
C GLY A 28 7.71 -6.12 5.71
N ASP A 29 7.06 -5.08 6.25
CA ASP A 29 5.67 -5.18 6.70
C ASP A 29 4.75 -5.70 5.61
N ARG A 30 3.86 -6.63 5.98
CA ARG A 30 2.81 -7.13 5.09
C ARG A 30 1.71 -6.09 4.99
N VAL A 31 1.33 -5.77 3.76
CA VAL A 31 0.30 -4.79 3.46
C VAL A 31 -0.72 -5.39 2.49
N ARG A 32 -1.94 -4.86 2.53
CA ARG A 32 -3.01 -5.20 1.58
C ARG A 32 -3.51 -3.95 0.88
N VAL A 33 -3.99 -4.13 -0.35
CA VAL A 33 -4.53 -3.03 -1.15
C VAL A 33 -5.89 -2.59 -0.63
N LEU A 34 -6.12 -1.28 -0.65
CA LEU A 34 -7.43 -0.64 -0.55
C LEU A 34 -7.58 0.34 -1.71
N PHE A 35 -8.79 0.50 -2.22
CA PHE A 35 -9.07 1.45 -3.28
C PHE A 35 -9.83 2.64 -2.69
N GLU A 36 -9.28 3.83 -2.86
CA GLU A 36 -9.91 5.09 -2.46
C GLU A 36 -10.39 5.84 -3.70
N GLU A 37 -11.67 6.24 -3.69
CA GLU A 37 -12.23 7.06 -4.76
C GLU A 37 -11.89 8.53 -4.54
N GLN A 38 -11.33 9.18 -5.57
CA GLN A 38 -11.09 10.61 -5.62
C GLN A 38 -11.51 11.11 -7.02
N ASP A 39 -12.50 12.00 -7.07
CA ASP A 39 -13.03 12.57 -8.33
C ASP A 39 -13.38 11.54 -9.41
N GLY A 40 -13.98 10.41 -9.00
CA GLY A 40 -14.37 9.30 -9.89
C GLY A 40 -13.20 8.41 -10.34
N ILE A 41 -11.98 8.66 -9.83
CA ILE A 41 -10.80 7.83 -10.07
C ILE A 41 -10.53 7.00 -8.81
N TRP A 42 -10.31 5.70 -8.98
CA TRP A 42 -10.00 4.78 -7.89
C TRP A 42 -8.48 4.61 -7.76
N PHE A 43 -7.91 5.17 -6.71
CA PHE A 43 -6.48 5.11 -6.43
C PHE A 43 -6.15 3.90 -5.56
N PRO A 44 -5.16 3.08 -5.93
CA PRO A 44 -4.71 1.98 -5.10
C PRO A 44 -3.79 2.49 -3.99
N LEU A 45 -4.28 2.45 -2.76
CA LEU A 45 -3.51 2.67 -1.54
C LEU A 45 -3.31 1.34 -0.81
N PHE A 46 -2.53 1.34 0.27
CA PHE A 46 -2.24 0.12 1.03
C PHE A 46 -2.35 0.37 2.53
N GLU A 47 -2.73 -0.65 3.29
CA GLU A 47 -2.73 -0.63 4.76
C GLU A 47 -1.99 -1.85 5.31
N LYS A 48 -1.43 -1.73 6.53
CA LYS A 48 -0.78 -2.85 7.21
C LYS A 48 -1.79 -3.97 7.49
N VAL A 49 -1.36 -5.21 7.26
CA VAL A 49 -2.06 -6.38 7.78
C VAL A 49 -1.64 -6.54 9.25
N GLY A 50 -2.62 -6.59 10.14
CA GLY A 50 -2.38 -6.76 11.59
C GLY A 50 -1.71 -8.09 11.93
#